data_AF-A0A926HFX5-F1
#
_entry.id   AF-A0A926HFX5-F1
#
_cell.length_a   1.000
_cell.length_b   1.000
_cell.length_c   1.000
_cell.angle_alpha   90.00
_cell.angle_beta   90.00
_cell.angle_gamma   90.00
#
_symmetry.space_group_name_H-M   'P 1'
#
loop_
_entity.id
_entity.type
_entity.pdbx_description
1 polymer ?
#
loop_
_entity_poly.entity_id
_entity_poly.type
_entity_poly.pdbx_seq_one_letter_code
_entity_poly.pdbx_strand_id
1 'polypeptide(L)'
;MRLSDIFVALGEPAFLHLIRSVSIGKLKTFQLYERVKLRFHLTKLNSETLRKAAPRLWARIVEHDNEFAADIAQVVLVSHLEMIKDVLDLLTIPHEDGFFSKDLDASEKLTEGWQQRAFEAFREKHPEAVLVFYINHLGWELTKSTDVFQPVPVTAV
;
A
#
# COMPACT_ATOMS: atom_id res chain seq x y z
N MET A 1 3.33 14.96 4.22
CA MET A 1 1.93 14.57 3.91
C MET A 1 1.43 13.59 4.97
N ARG A 2 0.11 13.43 5.10
CA ARG A 2 -0.54 12.34 5.84
C ARG A 2 -0.61 11.09 4.96
N LEU A 3 -0.75 9.92 5.57
CA LEU A 3 -0.92 8.66 4.81
C LEU A 3 -2.21 8.65 3.98
N SER A 4 -3.28 9.28 4.48
CA SER A 4 -4.52 9.49 3.72
C SER A 4 -4.30 10.25 2.41
N ASP A 5 -3.35 11.19 2.39
CA ASP A 5 -3.03 12.00 1.20
C ASP A 5 -2.50 11.15 0.04
N ILE A 6 -1.79 10.03 0.33
CA ILE A 6 -1.35 9.08 -0.70
C ILE A 6 -2.56 8.46 -1.40
N PHE A 7 -3.53 7.96 -0.62
CA PHE A 7 -4.74 7.37 -1.20
C PHE A 7 -5.54 8.40 -2.01
N VAL A 8 -5.67 9.63 -1.49
CA VAL A 8 -6.37 10.72 -2.18
C VAL A 8 -5.68 11.06 -3.51
N ALA A 9 -4.34 11.17 -3.51
CA ALA A 9 -3.57 11.49 -4.70
C ALA A 9 -3.58 10.38 -5.77
N LEU A 10 -3.66 9.10 -5.35
CA LEU A 10 -3.83 7.97 -6.28
C LEU A 10 -5.27 7.83 -6.79
N GLY A 11 -6.23 8.42 -6.09
CA GLY A 11 -7.63 8.51 -6.48
C GLY A 11 -8.46 7.27 -6.17
N GLU A 12 -9.79 7.45 -6.25
CA GLU A 12 -10.77 6.42 -5.94
C GLU A 12 -10.59 5.13 -6.76
N PRO A 13 -10.34 5.17 -8.08
CA PRO A 13 -10.18 3.93 -8.85
C PRO A 13 -9.04 3.05 -8.33
N ALA A 14 -7.88 3.64 -8.02
CA ALA A 14 -6.75 2.91 -7.43
C ALA A 14 -7.13 2.35 -6.06
N PHE A 15 -7.76 3.15 -5.20
CA PHE A 15 -8.26 2.69 -3.89
C PHE A 15 -9.19 1.48 -4.00
N LEU A 16 -10.16 1.51 -4.92
CA LEU A 16 -11.08 0.38 -5.13
C LEU A 16 -10.33 -0.88 -5.59
N HIS A 17 -9.28 -0.74 -6.40
CA HIS A 17 -8.40 -1.86 -6.77
C HIS A 17 -7.63 -2.40 -5.55
N LEU A 18 -7.09 -1.53 -4.68
CA LEU A 18 -6.43 -1.94 -3.45
C LEU A 18 -7.38 -2.78 -2.57
N ILE A 19 -8.61 -2.32 -2.33
CA ILE A 19 -9.60 -3.05 -1.51
C ILE A 19 -9.95 -4.41 -2.11
N ARG A 20 -10.08 -4.51 -3.44
CA ARG A 20 -10.37 -5.79 -4.11
C ARG A 20 -9.21 -6.78 -4.04
N SER A 21 -7.98 -6.28 -3.90
CA SER A 21 -6.76 -7.10 -3.83
C SER A 21 -6.51 -7.72 -2.44
N VAL A 22 -7.28 -7.34 -1.42
CA VAL A 22 -7.09 -7.81 -0.04
C VAL A 22 -7.34 -9.31 0.09
N SER A 23 -6.37 -10.01 0.70
CA SER A 23 -6.43 -11.46 0.92
C SER A 23 -6.99 -11.78 2.30
N ILE A 24 -8.21 -12.31 2.34
CA ILE A 24 -8.85 -12.76 3.60
C ILE A 24 -8.01 -13.83 4.31
N GLY A 25 -7.33 -14.69 3.55
CA GLY A 25 -6.42 -15.69 4.11
C GLY A 25 -5.25 -15.04 4.86
N LYS A 26 -4.58 -14.07 4.23
CA LYS A 26 -3.49 -13.31 4.88
C LYS A 26 -3.99 -12.56 6.11
N LEU A 27 -5.16 -11.93 6.06
CA LEU A 27 -5.73 -11.28 7.25
C LEU A 27 -5.95 -12.24 8.42
N LYS A 28 -6.29 -13.52 8.17
CA LYS A 28 -6.38 -14.53 9.22
C LYS A 28 -4.99 -14.94 9.73
N THR A 29 -4.04 -15.18 8.84
CA THR A 29 -2.65 -15.52 9.19
C THR A 29 -2.03 -14.47 10.12
N PHE A 30 -2.27 -13.18 9.84
CA PHE A 30 -1.77 -12.06 10.64
C PHE A 30 -2.72 -11.61 11.75
N GLN A 31 -3.77 -12.39 12.06
CA GLN A 31 -4.74 -12.09 13.13
C GLN A 31 -5.44 -10.72 13.00
N LEU A 32 -5.56 -10.20 11.78
CA LEU A 32 -6.19 -8.91 11.46
C LEU A 32 -7.70 -9.04 11.20
N TYR A 33 -8.19 -10.24 10.89
CA TYR A 33 -9.55 -10.48 10.40
C TYR A 33 -10.65 -9.82 11.27
N GLU A 34 -10.67 -10.08 12.58
CA GLU A 34 -11.70 -9.52 13.47
C GLU A 34 -11.52 -8.01 13.69
N ARG A 35 -10.28 -7.53 13.77
CA ARG A 35 -10.00 -6.09 13.90
C ARG A 35 -10.50 -5.30 12.69
N VAL A 36 -10.24 -5.81 11.49
CA VAL A 36 -10.71 -5.20 10.24
C VAL A 36 -12.23 -5.19 10.18
N LYS A 37 -12.87 -6.32 10.53
CA LYS A 37 -14.33 -6.42 10.57
C LYS A 37 -14.95 -5.36 11.50
N LEU A 38 -14.35 -5.13 12.67
CA LEU A 38 -14.77 -4.09 13.61
C LEU A 38 -14.54 -2.68 13.05
N ARG A 39 -13.30 -2.35 12.66
CA ARG A 39 -12.89 -1.01 12.20
C ARG A 39 -13.61 -0.59 10.91
N PHE A 40 -14.00 -1.55 10.07
CA PHE A 40 -14.70 -1.31 8.80
C PHE A 40 -16.23 -1.39 8.97
N HIS A 41 -16.72 -1.69 10.18
CA HIS A 41 -18.13 -1.88 10.51
C HIS A 41 -18.81 -2.88 9.56
N LEU A 42 -18.25 -4.09 9.49
CA LEU A 42 -18.75 -5.18 8.66
C LEU A 42 -19.30 -6.31 9.53
N THR A 43 -20.45 -6.86 9.16
CA THR A 43 -21.02 -8.04 9.84
C THR A 43 -20.32 -9.33 9.42
N LYS A 44 -19.76 -9.35 8.20
CA LYS A 44 -18.98 -10.44 7.63
C LYS A 44 -17.84 -9.84 6.80
N LEU A 45 -16.64 -10.41 6.92
CA LEU A 45 -15.48 -9.98 6.15
C LEU A 45 -15.16 -11.01 5.06
N ASN A 46 -15.53 -10.70 3.82
CA ASN A 46 -15.15 -11.44 2.64
C ASN A 46 -14.96 -10.48 1.45
N SER A 47 -14.51 -10.98 0.31
CA SER A 47 -14.24 -10.15 -0.86
C SER A 47 -15.48 -9.39 -1.36
N GLU A 48 -16.67 -10.00 -1.26
CA GLU A 48 -17.91 -9.35 -1.69
C GLU A 48 -18.31 -8.20 -0.76
N THR A 49 -18.28 -8.41 0.56
CA THR A 49 -18.65 -7.38 1.55
C THR A 49 -17.64 -6.25 1.58
N LEU A 50 -16.34 -6.55 1.42
CA LEU A 50 -15.30 -5.53 1.24
C LEU A 50 -15.55 -4.68 -0.01
N ARG A 51 -15.82 -5.32 -1.16
CA ARG A 51 -16.11 -4.61 -2.40
C ARG A 51 -17.33 -3.70 -2.26
N LYS A 52 -18.40 -4.16 -1.62
CA LYS A 52 -19.61 -3.35 -1.37
C LYS A 52 -19.36 -2.19 -0.39
N ALA A 53 -18.48 -2.38 0.58
CA ALA A 53 -18.13 -1.35 1.54
C ALA A 53 -17.15 -0.30 0.99
N ALA A 54 -16.41 -0.62 -0.07
CA ALA A 54 -15.31 0.21 -0.58
C ALA A 54 -15.67 1.70 -0.80
N PRO A 55 -16.83 2.07 -1.38
CA PRO A 55 -17.21 3.49 -1.51
C PRO A 55 -17.34 4.22 -0.16
N ARG A 56 -17.86 3.55 0.87
CA ARG A 56 -17.96 4.11 2.23
C ARG A 56 -16.58 4.23 2.88
N LEU A 57 -15.69 3.26 2.66
CA LEU A 57 -14.33 3.33 3.16
C LEU A 57 -13.55 4.47 2.49
N TRP A 58 -13.78 4.68 1.19
CA TRP A 58 -13.21 5.81 0.45
C TRP A 58 -13.65 7.17 1.01
N ALA A 59 -14.93 7.34 1.34
CA ALA A 59 -15.41 8.58 1.95
C ALA A 59 -14.61 8.96 3.22
N ARG A 60 -14.29 7.98 4.08
CA ARG A 60 -13.48 8.20 5.28
C ARG A 60 -12.02 8.58 4.96
N ILE A 61 -11.47 8.02 3.88
CA ILE A 61 -10.13 8.37 3.40
C ILE A 61 -10.09 9.82 2.93
N VAL A 62 -11.11 10.27 2.21
CA VAL A 62 -11.25 11.66 1.74
C VAL A 62 -11.44 12.64 2.91
N GLU A 63 -12.07 12.19 4.00
CA GLU A 63 -12.15 12.95 5.26
C GLU A 63 -10.80 13.01 6.03
N HIS A 64 -9.74 12.43 5.48
CA HIS A 64 -8.40 12.34 6.08
C HIS A 64 -8.39 11.70 7.47
N ASP A 65 -9.23 10.69 7.69
CA ASP A 65 -9.16 9.81 8.87
C ASP A 65 -7.84 9.02 8.84
N ASN A 66 -6.81 9.55 9.50
CA ASN A 66 -5.44 9.02 9.43
C ASN A 66 -5.27 7.68 10.13
N GLU A 67 -5.97 7.46 11.25
CA GLU A 67 -5.92 6.17 11.92
C GLU A 67 -6.52 5.08 11.03
N PHE A 68 -7.63 5.41 10.35
CA PHE A 68 -8.26 4.50 9.41
C PHE A 68 -7.41 4.28 8.16
N ALA A 69 -6.72 5.31 7.65
CA ALA A 69 -5.78 5.17 6.55
C ALA A 69 -4.64 4.20 6.90
N ALA A 70 -4.13 4.24 8.14
CA ALA A 70 -3.13 3.29 8.61
C ALA A 70 -3.67 1.85 8.68
N ASP A 71 -4.90 1.65 9.16
CA ASP A 71 -5.54 0.33 9.13
C ASP A 71 -5.67 -0.21 7.70
N ILE A 72 -6.14 0.62 6.77
CA ILE A 72 -6.31 0.23 5.36
C ILE A 72 -4.96 -0.11 4.74
N ALA A 73 -3.94 0.74 4.94
CA ALA A 73 -2.60 0.50 4.44
C ALA A 73 -2.07 -0.84 4.95
N GLN A 74 -2.18 -1.12 6.26
CA GLN A 74 -1.75 -2.39 6.81
C GLN A 74 -2.47 -3.59 6.17
N VAL A 75 -3.80 -3.51 6.00
CA VAL A 75 -4.62 -4.57 5.40
C VAL A 75 -4.23 -4.86 3.95
N VAL A 76 -3.91 -3.81 3.18
CA VAL A 76 -3.42 -3.94 1.81
C VAL A 76 -2.02 -4.55 1.82
N LEU A 77 -1.07 -3.96 2.57
CA LEU A 77 0.34 -4.35 2.54
C LEU A 77 0.59 -5.79 3.00
N VAL A 78 -0.05 -6.24 4.08
CA VAL A 78 0.06 -7.64 4.54
C VAL A 78 -0.56 -8.65 3.55
N SER A 79 -1.43 -8.20 2.66
CA SER A 79 -1.96 -9.03 1.57
C SER A 79 -0.97 -9.23 0.44
N HIS A 80 0.10 -8.41 0.37
CA HIS A 80 1.06 -8.33 -0.74
C HIS A 80 2.53 -8.39 -0.27
N LEU A 81 2.82 -9.18 0.76
CA LEU A 81 4.18 -9.28 1.32
C LEU A 81 5.24 -9.73 0.32
N GLU A 82 4.89 -10.53 -0.70
CA GLU A 82 5.86 -10.92 -1.74
C GLU A 82 6.35 -9.72 -2.55
N MET A 83 5.44 -8.84 -2.99
CA MET A 83 5.79 -7.59 -3.66
C MET A 83 6.64 -6.68 -2.77
N ILE A 84 6.32 -6.63 -1.47
CA ILE A 84 7.09 -5.84 -0.51
C ILE A 84 8.53 -6.35 -0.44
N LYS A 85 8.73 -7.67 -0.30
CA LYS A 85 10.08 -8.28 -0.30
C LYS A 85 10.83 -7.97 -1.58
N ASP A 86 10.21 -8.22 -2.74
CA ASP A 86 10.81 -7.97 -4.05
C ASP A 86 11.36 -6.53 -4.18
N VAL A 87 10.56 -5.53 -3.77
CA VAL A 87 10.96 -4.12 -3.83
C VAL A 87 12.04 -3.79 -2.80
N LEU A 88 11.95 -4.29 -1.57
CA LEU A 88 12.97 -4.05 -0.55
C LEU A 88 14.31 -4.72 -0.91
N ASP A 89 14.28 -5.93 -1.46
CA ASP A 89 15.44 -6.66 -1.98
C ASP A 89 16.12 -5.88 -3.12
N LEU A 90 15.34 -5.38 -4.09
CA LEU A 90 15.85 -4.53 -5.16
C LEU A 90 16.57 -3.29 -4.62
N LEU A 91 16.01 -2.67 -3.58
CA LEU A 91 16.57 -1.46 -2.96
C LEU A 91 17.66 -1.78 -1.93
N THR A 92 17.94 -3.05 -1.67
CA THR A 92 18.89 -3.52 -0.64
C THR A 92 18.57 -2.99 0.76
N ILE A 93 17.28 -2.86 1.07
CA ILE A 93 16.77 -2.44 2.37
C ILE A 93 16.66 -3.68 3.29
N PRO A 94 17.32 -3.70 4.46
CA PRO A 94 17.23 -4.83 5.39
C PRO A 94 15.80 -5.07 5.88
N HIS A 95 15.32 -6.30 5.75
CA HIS A 95 13.99 -6.70 6.21
C HIS A 95 13.95 -8.16 6.66
N GLU A 96 12.96 -8.49 7.49
CA GLU A 96 12.58 -9.85 7.84
C GLU A 96 11.18 -10.10 7.28
N ASP A 97 11.09 -10.94 6.24
CA ASP A 97 9.82 -11.27 5.59
C ASP A 97 8.97 -10.07 5.11
N GLY A 98 9.62 -8.98 4.70
CA GLY A 98 8.98 -7.76 4.22
C GLY A 98 8.67 -6.74 5.33
N PHE A 99 9.04 -7.05 6.58
CA PHE A 99 8.97 -6.13 7.71
C PHE A 99 10.35 -5.57 8.00
N PHE A 100 10.45 -4.26 8.22
CA PHE A 100 11.68 -3.61 8.66
C PHE A 100 11.43 -2.82 9.95
N SER A 101 12.51 -2.53 10.69
CA SER A 101 12.41 -1.79 11.95
C SER A 101 11.88 -0.38 11.71
N LYS A 102 11.04 0.12 12.63
CA LYS A 102 10.55 1.50 12.58
C LYS A 102 11.66 2.55 12.72
N ASP A 103 12.78 2.14 13.33
CA ASP A 103 13.95 2.99 13.53
C ASP A 103 15.01 2.78 12.43
N LEU A 104 14.69 2.01 11.37
CA LEU A 104 15.61 1.81 10.26
C LEU A 104 15.75 3.11 9.47
N ASP A 105 16.95 3.69 9.51
CA ASP A 105 17.34 4.72 8.54
C ASP A 105 17.93 4.04 7.30
N ALA A 106 17.11 3.92 6.26
CA ALA A 106 17.51 3.44 4.94
C ALA A 106 17.31 4.51 3.86
N SER A 107 17.25 5.79 4.27
CA SER A 107 17.05 6.91 3.34
C SER A 107 18.13 6.97 2.26
N GLU A 108 19.37 6.62 2.59
CA GLU A 108 20.50 6.53 1.66
C GLU A 108 20.31 5.48 0.55
N LYS A 109 19.46 4.47 0.77
CA LYS A 109 19.14 3.45 -0.25
C LYS A 109 18.14 3.97 -1.29
N LEU A 110 17.35 4.99 -0.94
CA LEU A 110 16.37 5.63 -1.80
C LEU A 110 17.04 6.66 -2.72
N THR A 111 17.94 6.17 -3.56
CA THR A 111 18.69 6.96 -4.55
C THR A 111 17.78 7.60 -5.60
N GLU A 112 18.24 8.66 -6.26
CA GLU A 112 17.47 9.38 -7.29
C GLU A 112 16.82 8.42 -8.30
N GLY A 113 15.52 8.59 -8.57
CA GLY A 113 14.75 7.78 -9.52
C GLY A 113 14.40 6.36 -9.06
N TRP A 114 14.61 6.02 -7.78
CA TRP A 114 14.34 4.67 -7.26
C TRP A 114 12.87 4.25 -7.44
N GLN A 115 11.91 5.18 -7.34
CA GLN A 115 10.49 4.88 -7.51
C GLN A 115 10.20 4.33 -8.90
N GLN A 116 10.73 4.98 -9.94
CA GLN A 116 10.55 4.55 -11.33
C GLN A 116 11.24 3.21 -11.59
N ARG A 117 12.47 3.01 -11.06
CA ARG A 117 13.17 1.71 -11.19
C ARG A 117 12.40 0.57 -10.54
N ALA A 118 11.87 0.77 -9.33
CA ALA A 118 11.07 -0.23 -8.63
C ALA A 118 9.76 -0.52 -9.39
N PHE A 119 9.13 0.53 -9.93
CA PHE A 119 7.94 0.38 -10.76
C PHE A 119 8.21 -0.45 -12.02
N GLU A 120 9.22 -0.09 -12.80
CA GLU A 120 9.57 -0.79 -14.05
C GLU A 120 9.96 -2.25 -13.82
N ALA A 121 10.72 -2.53 -12.76
CA ALA A 121 11.15 -3.89 -12.44
C ALA A 121 9.98 -4.83 -12.10
N PHE A 122 8.87 -4.30 -11.56
CA PHE A 122 7.85 -5.13 -10.93
C PHE A 122 6.42 -4.94 -11.46
N ARG A 123 6.16 -3.96 -12.33
CA ARG A 123 4.82 -3.68 -12.87
C ARG A 123 4.18 -4.83 -13.65
N GLU A 124 4.98 -5.73 -14.22
CA GLU A 124 4.48 -6.92 -14.94
C GLU A 124 4.24 -8.11 -14.00
N LYS A 125 4.88 -8.12 -12.83
CA LYS A 125 4.77 -9.20 -11.83
C LYS A 125 3.63 -8.95 -10.83
N HIS A 126 3.41 -7.69 -10.44
CA HIS A 126 2.49 -7.31 -9.37
C HIS A 126 1.40 -6.35 -9.85
N PRO A 127 0.22 -6.32 -9.20
CA PRO A 127 -0.84 -5.39 -9.59
C PRO A 127 -0.38 -3.93 -9.49
N GLU A 128 -0.48 -3.20 -10.62
CA GLU A 128 0.08 -1.85 -10.77
C GLU A 128 -0.34 -0.89 -9.63
N ALA A 129 -1.64 -0.85 -9.30
CA ALA A 129 -2.17 0.01 -8.24
C ALA A 129 -1.56 -0.29 -6.86
N VAL A 130 -1.29 -1.57 -6.56
CA VAL A 130 -0.69 -2.00 -5.29
C VAL A 130 0.79 -1.62 -5.24
N LEU A 131 1.51 -1.84 -6.35
CA LEU A 131 2.92 -1.48 -6.48
C LEU A 131 3.13 0.02 -6.32
N VAL A 132 2.36 0.84 -7.03
CA VAL A 132 2.42 2.31 -6.94
C VAL A 132 2.06 2.79 -5.52
N PHE A 133 1.06 2.18 -4.89
CA PHE A 133 0.73 2.49 -3.50
C PHE A 133 1.89 2.17 -2.56
N TYR A 134 2.52 1.00 -2.69
CA TYR A 134 3.62 0.61 -1.83
C TYR A 134 4.87 1.47 -2.02
N ILE A 135 5.23 1.83 -3.26
CA ILE A 135 6.34 2.74 -3.54
C ILE A 135 6.11 4.09 -2.84
N ASN A 136 4.91 4.65 -2.94
CA ASN A 136 4.57 5.90 -2.25
C ASN A 136 4.60 5.74 -0.72
N HIS A 137 4.04 4.64 -0.21
CA HIS A 137 4.06 4.32 1.22
C HIS A 137 5.49 4.19 1.75
N LEU A 138 6.39 3.51 1.03
CA LEU A 138 7.78 3.32 1.40
C LEU A 138 8.55 4.65 1.42
N GLY A 139 8.36 5.49 0.40
CA GLY A 139 8.94 6.84 0.36
C GLY A 139 8.46 7.70 1.52
N TRP A 140 7.15 7.68 1.81
CA TRP A 140 6.58 8.35 2.97
C TRP A 140 7.13 7.81 4.30
N GLU A 141 7.27 6.49 4.44
CA GLU A 141 7.73 5.88 5.69
C GLU A 141 9.19 6.26 6.00
N LEU A 142 10.09 6.13 5.01
CA LEU A 142 11.54 6.28 5.20
C LEU A 142 12.06 7.73 5.07
N THR A 143 11.39 8.59 4.30
CA THR A 143 11.88 9.97 4.04
C THR A 143 10.89 11.05 4.43
N LYS A 144 9.67 10.67 4.86
CA LYS A 144 8.56 11.61 5.08
C LYS A 144 8.28 12.48 3.85
N SER A 145 8.53 11.92 2.66
CA SER A 145 8.28 12.57 1.36
C SER A 145 6.91 13.25 1.34
N THR A 146 6.85 14.42 0.72
CA THR A 146 5.62 15.17 0.46
C THR A 146 5.13 15.04 -0.97
N ASP A 147 5.90 14.39 -1.84
CA ASP A 147 5.56 14.20 -3.24
C ASP A 147 5.03 12.79 -3.47
N VAL A 148 3.94 12.69 -4.23
CA VAL A 148 3.34 11.42 -4.63
C VAL A 148 3.89 11.06 -6.00
N PHE A 149 4.60 9.94 -6.06
CA PHE A 149 5.06 9.34 -7.30
C PHE A 149 3.87 8.89 -8.16
N GLN A 150 3.88 9.33 -9.42
CA GLN A 150 3.03 8.85 -10.50
C GLN A 150 3.96 8.23 -11.54
N PRO A 151 3.75 6.96 -11.93
CA PRO A 151 4.62 6.31 -12.90
C PRO A 151 4.55 7.03 -14.25
N VAL A 152 5.71 7.30 -14.84
CA VAL A 152 5.76 7.78 -16.21
C VAL A 152 5.64 6.55 -17.11
N PRO A 153 4.61 6.44 -17.97
CA PRO A 153 4.54 5.36 -18.93
C PRO A 153 5.77 5.43 -19.82
N VAL A 154 6.53 4.34 -19.92
CA VAL A 154 7.59 4.21 -20.93
C VAL A 154 6.90 4.36 -22.28
N THR A 155 7.00 5.55 -22.86
CA THR A 155 6.52 5.82 -24.20
C THR A 155 7.54 5.16 -25.10
N ALA A 156 7.20 3.99 -25.66
CA ALA A 156 8.02 3.37 -26.69
C ALA A 156 8.16 4.39 -27.84
N VAL A 157 9.39 4.86 -28.06
CA VAL A 157 9.77 5.71 -29.20
C VAL A 157 10.00 4.81 -30.41
#